data_AF-A0A819HHU6-F1
#
_entry.id   AF-A0A819HHU6-F1
#
_cell.length_a   1.000
_cell.length_b   1.000
_cell.length_c   1.000
_cell.angle_alpha   90.00
_cell.angle_beta   90.00
_cell.angle_gamma   90.00
#
_symmetry.space_group_name_H-M   'P 1'
#
loop_
_entity.id
_entity.type
_entity.pdbx_description
1 polymer ?
#
loop_
_entity_poly.entity_id
_entity_poly.type
_entity_poly.pdbx_seq_one_letter_code
_entity_poly.pdbx_strand_id
1 'polypeptide(L)'
;MVCVAQDYFQGKIIDDLRLRKTILELPDNKTEHLPGYLPLVPGMPVLLTENVATELGLSNGTRGIFHQLVYEESSADIQFQDKNFPTNTKFITQPKYALVEFPNCKLDSELAELQAKIIPITISEQTFLFDVKELLAENVAKAAKFNKKTTKISIKRKALPLIPAYSMTTHKSQGQTLGKIIIDLVMPPGPVEVASVYVPLS
;
A
#
# COMPACT_ATOMS: atom_id res chain seq x y z
N MET A 1 5.42 6.84 -11.71
CA MET A 1 5.07 5.46 -12.15
C MET A 1 4.11 4.88 -11.12
N VAL A 2 3.37 3.83 -11.45
CA VAL A 2 2.47 3.16 -10.51
C VAL A 2 2.80 1.68 -10.48
N CYS A 3 3.15 1.17 -9.30
CA CYS A 3 3.23 -0.27 -9.08
C CYS A 3 1.82 -0.81 -8.81
N VAL A 4 1.41 -1.81 -9.59
CA VAL A 4 0.09 -2.43 -9.48
C VAL A 4 0.26 -3.79 -8.81
N ALA A 5 -0.54 -4.05 -7.78
CA ALA A 5 -0.54 -5.32 -7.09
C ALA A 5 -0.97 -6.48 -8.01
N GLN A 6 -0.45 -7.67 -7.74
CA GLN A 6 -0.90 -8.90 -8.40
C GLN A 6 -1.76 -9.71 -7.44
N ASP A 7 -3.01 -9.90 -7.83
CA ASP A 7 -4.00 -10.63 -7.05
C ASP A 7 -4.26 -12.01 -7.64
N TYR A 8 -4.30 -13.01 -6.76
CA TYR A 8 -4.47 -14.42 -7.11
C TYR A 8 -5.66 -15.01 -6.35
N PHE A 9 -6.47 -15.79 -7.04
CA PHE A 9 -7.53 -16.60 -6.46
C PHE A 9 -7.24 -18.08 -6.75
N GLN A 10 -7.16 -18.90 -5.69
CA GLN A 10 -6.83 -20.33 -5.79
C GLN A 10 -5.54 -20.61 -6.61
N GLY A 11 -4.55 -19.72 -6.50
CA GLY A 11 -3.26 -19.84 -7.20
C GLY A 11 -3.27 -19.36 -8.66
N LYS A 12 -4.41 -18.91 -9.20
CA LYS A 12 -4.52 -18.32 -10.53
C LYS A 12 -4.61 -16.81 -10.46
N ILE A 13 -4.00 -16.11 -11.42
CA ILE A 13 -4.15 -14.66 -11.57
C ILE A 13 -5.62 -14.35 -11.84
N ILE A 14 -6.10 -13.22 -11.29
CA ILE A 14 -7.45 -12.74 -11.55
C ILE A 14 -7.49 -12.03 -12.90
N ASP A 15 -8.04 -12.70 -13.91
CA ASP A 15 -8.14 -12.19 -15.28
C ASP A 15 -9.39 -11.34 -15.54
N ASP A 16 -10.45 -11.49 -14.73
CA ASP A 16 -11.68 -10.71 -14.87
C ASP A 16 -11.41 -9.23 -14.55
N LEU A 17 -11.57 -8.36 -15.56
CA LEU A 17 -11.23 -6.94 -15.46
C LEU A 17 -12.03 -6.20 -14.37
N ARG A 18 -13.31 -6.56 -14.16
CA ARG A 18 -14.16 -5.90 -13.17
C ARG A 18 -13.73 -6.29 -11.77
N LEU A 19 -13.60 -7.60 -11.53
CA LEU A 19 -13.13 -8.14 -10.25
C LEU A 19 -11.74 -7.62 -9.90
N ARG A 20 -10.81 -7.65 -10.86
CA ARG A 20 -9.47 -7.11 -10.68
C ARG A 20 -9.50 -5.64 -10.29
N LYS A 21 -10.26 -4.81 -11.01
CA LYS A 21 -10.40 -3.38 -10.71
C LYS A 21 -10.96 -3.16 -9.30
N THR A 22 -12.08 -3.81 -8.96
CA THR A 22 -12.70 -3.67 -7.64
C THR A 22 -11.75 -4.08 -6.51
N ILE A 23 -10.99 -5.17 -6.68
CA ILE A 23 -10.02 -5.63 -5.67
C ILE A 23 -8.85 -4.64 -5.55
N LEU A 24 -8.35 -4.07 -6.65
CA LEU A 24 -7.27 -3.08 -6.62
C LEU A 24 -7.68 -1.75 -5.98
N GLU A 25 -8.95 -1.37 -6.09
CA GLU A 25 -9.52 -0.16 -5.51
C GLU A 25 -9.93 -0.31 -4.03
N LEU A 26 -9.74 -1.51 -3.44
CA LEU A 26 -10.00 -1.70 -2.02
C LEU A 26 -9.09 -0.81 -1.17
N PRO A 27 -9.63 -0.22 -0.09
CA PRO A 27 -8.83 0.38 0.96
C PRO A 27 -7.79 -0.60 1.49
N ASP A 28 -6.58 -0.10 1.73
CA ASP A 28 -5.43 -0.89 2.19
C ASP A 28 -5.68 -1.59 3.54
N ASN A 29 -6.51 -0.99 4.41
CA ASN A 29 -6.93 -1.61 5.68
C ASN A 29 -7.78 -2.88 5.50
N LYS A 30 -8.32 -3.14 4.31
CA LYS A 30 -9.01 -4.40 3.95
C LYS A 30 -8.10 -5.40 3.25
N THR A 31 -6.86 -5.01 2.96
CA THR A 31 -5.92 -5.80 2.15
C THR A 31 -4.58 -5.96 2.86
N GLU A 32 -4.62 -6.14 4.18
CA GLU A 32 -3.45 -6.31 5.05
C GLU A 32 -2.38 -5.22 4.85
N HIS A 33 -2.82 -3.97 4.66
CA HIS A 33 -1.97 -2.80 4.41
C HIS A 33 -1.13 -2.87 3.14
N LEU A 34 -1.49 -3.74 2.19
CA LEU A 34 -0.90 -3.77 0.85
C LEU A 34 -1.82 -3.07 -0.17
N PRO A 35 -1.43 -1.88 -0.68
CA PRO A 35 -2.26 -1.13 -1.62
C PRO A 35 -2.37 -1.85 -2.97
N GLY A 36 -3.50 -1.71 -3.65
CA GLY A 36 -3.67 -2.21 -5.02
C GLY A 36 -2.91 -1.36 -6.05
N TYR A 37 -2.94 -0.05 -5.89
CA TYR A 37 -2.13 0.91 -6.66
C TYR A 37 -1.17 1.63 -5.73
N LEU A 38 0.12 1.55 -6.05
CA LEU A 38 1.18 2.27 -5.33
C LEU A 38 1.87 3.26 -6.28
N PRO A 39 1.45 4.54 -6.28
CA PRO A 39 2.14 5.58 -7.01
C PRO A 39 3.52 5.83 -6.42
N LEU A 40 4.53 5.85 -7.28
CA LEU A 40 5.94 6.03 -6.92
C LEU A 40 6.57 7.15 -7.75
N VAL A 41 7.21 8.08 -7.05
CA VAL A 41 7.96 9.22 -7.57
C VAL A 41 9.28 9.31 -6.80
N PRO A 42 10.45 9.29 -7.46
CA PRO A 42 11.73 9.46 -6.77
C PRO A 42 11.74 10.67 -5.84
N GLY A 43 12.28 10.49 -4.64
CA GLY A 43 12.29 11.49 -3.56
C GLY A 43 11.03 11.53 -2.70
N MET A 44 9.98 10.75 -3.01
CA MET A 44 8.77 10.76 -2.19
C MET A 44 8.98 10.04 -0.85
N PRO A 45 8.38 10.54 0.24
CA PRO A 45 8.37 9.83 1.50
C PRO A 45 7.47 8.60 1.41
N VAL A 46 7.96 7.48 1.93
CA VAL A 46 7.23 6.21 2.03
C VAL A 46 7.27 5.66 3.45
N LEU A 47 6.30 4.82 3.79
CA LEU A 47 6.22 4.11 5.06
C LEU A 47 6.28 2.61 4.79
N LEU A 48 7.08 1.87 5.56
CA LEU A 48 7.00 0.41 5.59
C LEU A 48 5.69 -0.04 6.24
N THR A 49 5.02 -1.03 5.65
CA THR A 49 3.77 -1.59 6.18
C THR A 49 3.96 -2.92 6.91
N GLU A 50 5.17 -3.48 6.90
CA GLU A 50 5.52 -4.72 7.60
C GLU A 50 6.92 -4.64 8.24
N ASN A 51 7.23 -5.65 9.06
CA ASN A 51 8.56 -5.81 9.64
C ASN A 51 9.48 -6.52 8.66
N VAL A 52 10.53 -5.84 8.21
CA VAL A 52 11.52 -6.37 7.26
C VAL A 52 12.76 -6.85 7.99
N ALA A 53 13.34 -5.99 8.85
CA ALA A 53 14.55 -6.27 9.62
C ALA A 53 14.55 -5.38 10.88
N THR A 54 13.91 -5.85 11.95
CA THR A 54 13.67 -5.05 13.17
C THR A 54 14.97 -4.71 13.89
N GLU A 55 15.96 -5.60 13.82
CA GLU A 55 17.32 -5.42 14.32
C GLU A 55 18.04 -4.24 13.64
N LEU A 56 17.69 -3.94 12.39
CA LEU A 56 18.20 -2.79 11.63
C LEU A 56 17.31 -1.54 11.75
N GLY A 57 16.21 -1.62 12.50
CA GLY A 57 15.22 -0.54 12.61
C GLY A 57 14.23 -0.45 11.44
N LEU A 58 14.12 -1.50 10.62
CA LEU A 58 13.18 -1.61 9.50
C LEU A 58 11.93 -2.36 9.93
N SER A 59 11.09 -1.69 10.71
CA SER A 59 9.81 -2.19 11.19
C SER A 59 8.63 -1.51 10.48
N ASN A 60 7.44 -2.05 10.69
CA ASN A 60 6.20 -1.40 10.29
C ASN A 60 6.15 0.02 10.87
N GLY A 61 5.84 1.02 10.04
CA GLY A 61 5.84 2.43 10.41
C GLY A 61 7.18 3.14 10.21
N THR A 62 8.27 2.43 9.87
CA THR A 62 9.54 3.09 9.56
C THR A 62 9.40 3.92 8.29
N ARG A 63 9.77 5.19 8.37
CA ARG A 63 9.77 6.15 7.27
C ARG A 63 11.03 6.03 6.44
N GLY A 64 10.88 6.06 5.12
CA GLY A 64 11.98 6.12 4.17
C GLY A 64 11.71 7.09 3.03
N ILE A 65 12.71 7.24 2.17
CA ILE A 65 12.65 8.06 0.95
C ILE A 65 12.80 7.10 -0.23
N PHE A 66 11.79 7.04 -1.09
CA PHE A 66 11.83 6.19 -2.26
C PHE A 66 12.79 6.77 -3.30
N HIS A 67 13.72 5.96 -3.80
CA HIS A 67 14.70 6.36 -4.82
C HIS A 67 14.31 5.84 -6.21
N GLN A 68 14.18 4.53 -6.33
CA GLN A 68 14.01 3.88 -7.62
C GLN A 68 13.24 2.57 -7.49
N LEU A 69 12.44 2.27 -8.51
CA LEU A 69 11.83 0.97 -8.69
C LEU A 69 12.67 0.17 -9.69
N VAL A 70 13.07 -1.03 -9.32
CA VAL A 70 13.75 -1.97 -10.22
C VAL A 70 12.73 -2.96 -10.73
N TYR A 71 12.60 -3.06 -12.05
CA TYR A 71 11.65 -3.91 -12.75
C TYR A 71 12.18 -4.25 -14.14
N GLU A 72 11.57 -5.24 -14.80
CA GLU A 72 11.91 -5.59 -16.19
C GLU A 72 11.00 -4.83 -17.15
N GLU A 73 11.51 -4.35 -18.30
CA GLU A 73 10.68 -3.57 -19.24
C GLU A 73 9.48 -4.35 -19.79
N SER A 74 9.59 -5.69 -19.85
CA SER A 74 8.50 -6.61 -20.20
C SER A 74 7.33 -6.58 -19.21
N SER A 75 7.54 -6.09 -17.98
CA SER A 75 6.53 -6.00 -16.92
C SER A 75 5.73 -4.70 -16.91
N ALA A 76 6.06 -3.75 -17.80
CA ALA A 76 5.33 -2.50 -17.95
C ALA A 76 4.10 -2.72 -18.84
N ASP A 77 2.91 -2.46 -18.30
CA ASP A 77 1.67 -2.66 -19.02
C ASP A 77 1.24 -1.36 -19.73
N ILE A 78 1.12 -1.43 -21.06
CA ILE A 78 0.70 -0.31 -21.92
C ILE A 78 -0.84 -0.16 -21.91
N GLN A 79 -1.59 -1.15 -21.40
CA GLN A 79 -3.05 -1.24 -21.53
C GLN A 79 -3.83 -0.77 -20.28
N PHE A 80 -3.15 -0.46 -19.17
CA PHE A 80 -3.82 0.11 -17.99
C PHE A 80 -4.16 1.58 -18.25
N GLN A 81 -5.39 1.85 -18.70
CA GLN A 81 -5.95 3.19 -18.70
C GLN A 81 -6.87 3.34 -17.50
N ASP A 82 -6.33 3.91 -16.43
CA ASP A 82 -7.12 4.41 -15.31
C ASP A 82 -7.28 5.92 -15.44
N LYS A 83 -8.53 6.40 -15.36
CA LYS A 83 -8.87 7.83 -15.47
C LYS A 83 -8.26 8.67 -14.35
N ASN A 84 -7.88 8.04 -13.24
CA ASN A 84 -7.32 8.71 -12.08
C ASN A 84 -5.84 9.08 -12.25
N PHE A 85 -5.15 8.50 -13.24
CA PHE A 85 -3.73 8.72 -13.46
C PHE A 85 -3.46 9.49 -14.76
N PRO A 86 -2.41 10.33 -14.81
CA PRO A 86 -2.00 11.01 -16.04
C PRO A 86 -1.70 10.02 -17.18
N THR A 87 -1.92 10.43 -18.43
CA THR A 87 -1.79 9.57 -19.63
C THR A 87 -0.37 9.01 -19.83
N ASN A 88 0.66 9.66 -19.29
CA ASN A 88 2.06 9.20 -19.35
C ASN A 88 2.46 8.28 -18.17
N THR A 89 1.50 7.81 -17.38
CA THR A 89 1.76 6.92 -16.25
C THR A 89 2.14 5.53 -16.74
N LYS A 90 3.34 5.09 -16.36
CA LYS A 90 3.76 3.69 -16.52
C LYS A 90 3.20 2.84 -15.37
N PHE A 91 2.44 1.81 -15.71
CA PHE A 91 1.94 0.81 -14.77
C PHE A 91 2.85 -0.42 -14.79
N ILE A 92 3.32 -0.83 -13.61
CA ILE A 92 4.31 -1.90 -13.46
C ILE A 92 3.69 -2.98 -12.59
N THR A 93 3.53 -4.18 -13.15
CA THR A 93 2.84 -5.27 -12.45
C THR A 93 3.79 -6.28 -11.80
N GLN A 94 5.07 -6.28 -12.16
CA GLN A 94 6.08 -7.20 -11.63
C GLN A 94 7.38 -6.47 -11.30
N PRO A 95 7.40 -5.65 -10.23
CA PRO A 95 8.65 -5.10 -9.74
C PRO A 95 9.56 -6.20 -9.19
N LYS A 96 10.87 -6.03 -9.24
CA LYS A 96 11.83 -6.89 -8.54
C LYS A 96 11.98 -6.44 -7.08
N TYR A 97 12.24 -5.14 -6.89
CA TYR A 97 12.33 -4.49 -5.59
C TYR A 97 12.30 -2.96 -5.76
N ALA A 98 12.04 -2.25 -4.67
CA ALA A 98 12.18 -0.80 -4.58
C ALA A 98 13.42 -0.44 -3.75
N LEU A 99 14.24 0.48 -4.24
CA LEU A 99 15.33 1.07 -3.47
C LEU A 99 14.77 2.21 -2.62
N VAL A 100 14.89 2.06 -1.30
CA VAL A 100 14.39 3.04 -0.32
C VAL A 100 15.52 3.39 0.64
N GLU A 101 15.74 4.68 0.84
CA GLU A 101 16.67 5.18 1.83
C GLU A 101 15.99 5.27 3.19
N PHE A 102 16.62 4.72 4.21
CA PHE A 102 16.16 4.78 5.60
C PHE A 102 17.18 5.53 6.46
N PRO A 103 17.08 6.87 6.60
CA PRO A 103 18.09 7.67 7.29
C PRO A 103 18.36 7.24 8.74
N ASN A 104 17.34 6.65 9.38
CA ASN A 104 17.35 6.24 10.79
C ASN A 104 17.61 4.73 10.98
N CYS A 105 17.91 3.97 9.92
CA CYS A 105 18.27 2.56 10.09
C CYS A 105 19.64 2.42 10.75
N LYS A 106 19.85 1.32 11.47
CA LYS A 106 21.10 1.01 12.20
C LYS A 106 22.17 0.37 11.31
N LEU A 107 22.09 0.60 10.00
CA LEU A 107 23.06 0.09 9.04
C LEU A 107 24.23 1.07 8.96
N ASP A 108 25.32 0.75 9.66
CA ASP A 108 26.53 1.58 9.73
C ASP A 108 27.50 1.32 8.56
N SER A 109 27.31 0.23 7.81
CA SER A 109 28.14 -0.13 6.65
C SER A 109 27.35 -0.09 5.34
N GLU A 110 28.04 0.18 4.23
CA GLU A 110 27.47 0.11 2.89
C GLU A 110 27.07 -1.33 2.53
N LEU A 111 25.93 -1.49 1.86
CA LEU A 111 25.45 -2.79 1.40
C LEU A 111 26.06 -3.07 0.02
N ALA A 112 27.30 -3.58 0.01
CA ALA A 112 28.08 -3.83 -1.20
C ALA A 112 28.21 -2.58 -2.09
N GLU A 113 27.57 -2.57 -3.27
CA GLU A 113 27.61 -1.44 -4.23
C GLU A 113 26.58 -0.33 -3.92
N LEU A 114 25.73 -0.51 -2.92
CA LEU A 114 24.72 0.48 -2.53
C LEU A 114 25.29 1.49 -1.53
N GLN A 115 24.97 2.76 -1.77
CA GLN A 115 25.21 3.83 -0.81
C GLN A 115 24.59 3.46 0.55
N ALA A 116 25.27 3.85 1.63
CA ALA A 116 24.82 3.58 2.99
C ALA A 116 23.34 3.94 3.16
N LYS A 117 22.59 3.09 3.87
CA LYS A 117 21.16 3.26 4.21
C LYS A 117 20.17 3.15 3.06
N ILE A 118 20.59 2.87 1.83
CA ILE A 118 19.68 2.49 0.73
C ILE A 118 19.48 0.97 0.78
N ILE A 119 18.23 0.55 0.94
CA ILE A 119 17.88 -0.85 1.18
C ILE A 119 16.87 -1.32 0.12
N PRO A 120 17.10 -2.48 -0.51
CA PRO A 120 16.13 -3.08 -1.43
C PRO A 120 14.95 -3.65 -0.64
N ILE A 121 13.76 -3.10 -0.88
CA ILE A 121 12.48 -3.58 -0.36
C ILE A 121 11.84 -4.48 -1.42
N THR A 122 11.74 -5.77 -1.11
CA THR A 122 11.15 -6.78 -1.99
C THR A 122 9.64 -6.81 -1.88
N ILE A 123 9.00 -7.52 -2.82
CA ILE A 123 7.56 -7.78 -2.78
C ILE A 123 7.21 -8.62 -1.55
N SER A 124 6.12 -8.26 -0.89
CA SER A 124 5.46 -9.04 0.16
C SER A 124 4.23 -9.77 -0.40
N GLU A 125 3.86 -10.87 0.24
CA GLU A 125 2.67 -11.66 -0.08
C GLU A 125 1.74 -11.71 1.15
N GLN A 126 0.50 -11.24 0.98
CA GLN A 126 -0.52 -11.28 2.04
C GLN A 126 -1.81 -11.89 1.51
N THR A 127 -2.63 -12.44 2.41
CA THR A 127 -3.92 -13.04 2.06
C THR A 127 -5.05 -12.36 2.83
N PHE A 128 -6.07 -11.90 2.13
CA PHE A 128 -7.24 -11.25 2.73
C PHE A 128 -8.56 -11.81 2.19
N LEU A 129 -9.65 -11.53 2.91
CA LEU A 129 -10.99 -11.94 2.52
C LEU A 129 -11.70 -10.82 1.76
N PHE A 130 -12.13 -11.11 0.53
CA PHE A 130 -12.93 -10.22 -0.31
C PHE A 130 -14.39 -10.66 -0.31
N ASP A 131 -15.34 -9.76 -0.03
CA ASP A 131 -16.77 -10.05 -0.14
C ASP A 131 -17.26 -9.76 -1.57
N VAL A 132 -17.74 -10.79 -2.26
CA VAL A 132 -18.24 -10.72 -3.65
C VAL A 132 -19.42 -9.75 -3.79
N LYS A 133 -20.08 -9.35 -2.70
CA LYS A 133 -21.09 -8.28 -2.74
C LYS A 133 -20.50 -6.92 -3.14
N GLU A 134 -19.21 -6.69 -2.91
CA GLU A 134 -18.52 -5.45 -3.29
C GLU A 134 -18.48 -5.26 -4.82
N LEU A 135 -18.53 -6.34 -5.60
CA LEU A 135 -18.72 -6.30 -7.06
C LEU A 135 -20.13 -5.83 -7.49
N LEU A 136 -21.14 -6.09 -6.67
CA LEU A 136 -22.55 -5.83 -6.99
C LEU A 136 -23.00 -4.42 -6.58
N ALA A 137 -22.20 -3.75 -5.74
CA ALA A 137 -22.52 -2.45 -5.16
C ALA A 137 -22.66 -1.33 -6.20
N GLU A 138 -22.12 -1.49 -7.41
CA GLU A 138 -22.26 -0.48 -8.46
C GLU A 138 -23.68 -0.38 -9.04
N ASN A 139 -24.55 -1.41 -8.94
CA ASN A 139 -25.90 -1.36 -9.55
C ASN A 139 -27.04 -2.14 -8.84
N VAL A 140 -26.80 -2.89 -7.75
CA VAL A 140 -27.79 -3.88 -7.23
C VAL A 140 -28.43 -3.50 -5.88
N ALA A 141 -28.18 -2.30 -5.34
CA ALA A 141 -28.80 -1.87 -4.07
C ALA A 141 -30.36 -1.85 -4.07
N LYS A 142 -31.02 -2.06 -5.21
CA LYS A 142 -32.49 -2.14 -5.32
C LYS A 142 -33.10 -3.52 -5.56
N ALA A 143 -32.31 -4.57 -5.82
CA ALA A 143 -32.91 -5.88 -6.16
C ALA A 143 -31.99 -7.07 -5.87
N ALA A 144 -31.99 -7.56 -4.62
CA ALA A 144 -32.13 -9.00 -4.35
C ALA A 144 -31.85 -9.34 -2.88
N LYS A 145 -32.84 -9.97 -2.25
CA LYS A 145 -32.65 -10.83 -1.08
C LYS A 145 -31.78 -12.03 -1.49
N PHE A 146 -30.44 -11.91 -1.40
CA PHE A 146 -29.56 -13.03 -1.66
C PHE A 146 -29.40 -13.91 -0.40
N ASN A 147 -29.67 -15.21 -0.59
CA ASN A 147 -29.60 -16.27 0.41
C ASN A 147 -28.22 -16.37 1.09
N LYS A 148 -28.24 -16.93 2.32
CA LYS A 148 -27.15 -17.25 3.26
C LYS A 148 -26.02 -18.16 2.69
N LYS A 149 -25.42 -17.81 1.55
CA LYS A 149 -24.20 -18.47 1.05
C LYS A 149 -22.97 -17.63 1.42
N THR A 150 -21.88 -18.31 1.77
CA THR A 150 -20.59 -17.68 2.07
C THR A 150 -20.15 -16.86 0.87
N THR A 151 -20.18 -15.54 1.02
CA THR A 151 -19.93 -14.55 -0.05
C THR A 151 -18.48 -14.06 -0.05
N LYS A 152 -17.66 -14.56 0.88
CA LYS A 152 -16.25 -14.18 1.00
C LYS A 152 -15.35 -15.17 0.29
N ILE A 153 -14.44 -14.66 -0.53
CA ILE A 153 -13.37 -15.41 -1.18
C ILE A 153 -12.01 -14.99 -0.60
N SER A 154 -11.05 -15.91 -0.58
CA SER A 154 -9.69 -15.64 -0.13
C SER A 154 -8.83 -15.21 -1.32
N ILE A 155 -8.29 -13.99 -1.25
CA ILE A 155 -7.43 -13.39 -2.28
C ILE A 155 -6.02 -13.28 -1.73
N LYS A 156 -5.05 -13.74 -2.53
CA LYS A 156 -3.63 -13.60 -2.24
C LYS A 156 -3.07 -12.44 -3.07
N ARG A 157 -2.49 -11.44 -2.42
CA ARG A 157 -1.92 -10.24 -3.04
C ARG A 157 -0.41 -10.24 -2.93
N LYS A 158 0.26 -9.93 -4.04
CA LYS A 158 1.68 -9.62 -4.11
C LYS A 158 1.86 -8.14 -4.42
N ALA A 159 2.48 -7.40 -3.50
CA ALA A 159 2.75 -5.97 -3.66
C ALA A 159 3.97 -5.53 -2.82
N LEU A 160 4.51 -4.35 -3.10
CA LEU A 160 5.52 -3.76 -2.22
C LEU A 160 4.88 -3.39 -0.87
N PRO A 161 5.51 -3.70 0.27
CA PRO A 161 5.04 -3.34 1.60
C PRO A 161 5.34 -1.86 1.92
N LEU A 162 4.89 -0.98 1.02
CA LEU A 162 5.14 0.46 1.05
C LEU A 162 3.84 1.21 0.81
N ILE A 163 3.66 2.32 1.52
CA ILE A 163 2.60 3.31 1.25
C ILE A 163 3.19 4.72 1.19
N PRO A 164 2.58 5.67 0.47
CA PRO A 164 2.97 7.07 0.53
C PRO A 164 2.88 7.63 1.95
N ALA A 165 3.87 8.42 2.38
CA ALA A 165 3.97 8.95 3.73
C ALA A 165 3.93 10.49 3.79
N TYR A 166 3.16 11.12 2.89
CA TYR A 166 2.88 12.56 2.93
C TYR A 166 1.92 12.94 4.06
N SER A 167 0.95 12.05 4.33
CA SER A 167 -0.05 12.19 5.38
C SER A 167 -0.21 10.84 6.06
N MET A 168 -0.55 10.86 7.34
CA MET A 168 -0.79 9.67 8.13
C MET A 168 -1.91 9.94 9.12
N THR A 169 -2.71 8.92 9.43
CA THR A 169 -3.77 9.06 10.43
C THR A 169 -3.17 9.15 11.84
N THR A 170 -3.88 9.81 12.75
CA THR A 170 -3.51 9.88 14.17
C THR A 170 -3.26 8.50 14.79
N HIS A 171 -4.08 7.52 14.43
CA HIS A 171 -3.90 6.14 14.89
C HIS A 171 -2.56 5.55 14.43
N LYS A 172 -2.13 5.82 13.18
CA LYS A 172 -0.86 5.31 12.64
C LYS A 172 0.35 6.10 13.16
N SER A 173 0.18 7.35 13.63
CA SER A 173 1.26 8.14 14.25
C SER A 173 1.53 7.78 15.71
N GLN A 174 0.65 7.03 16.37
CA GLN A 174 0.79 6.71 17.78
C GLN A 174 2.12 6.01 18.09
N GLY A 175 2.87 6.54 19.05
CA GLY A 175 4.18 6.01 19.46
C GLY A 175 5.34 6.38 18.52
N GLN A 176 5.11 7.21 17.50
CA GLN A 176 6.16 7.74 16.65
C GLN A 176 6.64 9.11 17.15
N THR A 177 7.96 9.35 17.08
CA THR A 177 8.53 10.68 17.29
C THR A 177 8.60 11.43 15.96
N LEU A 178 7.81 12.50 15.82
CA LEU A 178 7.75 13.33 14.62
C LEU A 178 8.27 14.74 14.91
N GLY A 179 9.25 15.22 14.13
CA GLY A 179 9.91 16.50 14.42
C GLY A 179 9.09 17.75 14.09
N LYS A 180 8.45 17.78 12.92
CA LYS A 180 7.58 18.88 12.48
C LYS A 180 6.38 18.27 11.74
N ILE A 181 5.17 18.64 12.16
CA ILE A 181 3.93 18.11 11.60
C ILE A 181 2.91 19.23 11.40
N ILE A 182 2.02 19.02 10.43
CA ILE A 182 0.79 19.79 10.26
C ILE A 182 -0.34 18.84 10.61
N ILE A 183 -1.21 19.25 11.53
CA ILE A 183 -2.33 18.43 12.00
C ILE A 183 -3.62 19.04 11.44
N ASP A 184 -4.39 18.24 10.72
CA ASP A 184 -5.77 18.58 10.40
C ASP A 184 -6.64 18.27 11.62
N LEU A 185 -7.19 19.32 12.25
CA LEU A 185 -8.04 19.20 13.44
C LEU A 185 -9.54 19.10 13.10
N VAL A 186 -9.89 19.03 11.82
CA VAL A 186 -11.28 18.78 11.41
C VAL A 186 -11.66 17.36 11.81
N MET A 187 -12.50 17.26 12.86
CA MET A 187 -12.94 15.97 13.38
C MET A 187 -14.01 15.35 12.47
N PRO A 188 -13.98 14.02 12.26
CA PRO A 188 -15.05 13.33 11.55
C PRO A 188 -16.38 13.47 12.32
N PRO A 189 -17.53 13.43 11.63
CA PRO A 189 -18.84 13.52 12.28
C PRO A 189 -19.04 12.34 13.23
N GLY A 190 -19.21 12.61 14.53
CA GLY A 190 -19.38 11.57 15.55
C GLY A 190 -18.86 12.00 16.93
N PRO A 191 -18.87 11.08 17.92
CA PRO A 191 -18.27 11.34 19.22
C PRO A 191 -16.76 11.57 19.06
N VAL A 192 -16.29 12.73 19.52
CA VAL A 192 -14.88 13.11 19.49
C VAL A 192 -14.17 12.46 20.67
N GLU A 193 -13.22 11.58 20.37
CA GLU A 193 -12.35 10.99 21.38
C GLU A 193 -11.17 11.95 21.64
N VAL A 194 -10.94 12.32 22.91
CA VAL A 194 -9.85 13.23 23.33
C VAL A 194 -8.48 12.74 22.84
N ALA A 195 -8.30 11.41 22.74
CA ALA A 195 -7.11 10.78 22.19
C ALA A 195 -6.78 11.28 20.76
N SER A 196 -7.78 11.65 19.96
CA SER A 196 -7.61 12.15 18.59
C SER A 196 -6.85 13.48 18.52
N VAL A 197 -6.85 14.26 19.60
CA VAL A 197 -6.10 15.53 19.73
C VAL A 197 -4.82 15.34 20.53
N TYR A 198 -4.85 14.50 21.57
CA TYR A 198 -3.68 14.28 22.43
C TYR A 198 -2.55 13.54 21.71
N VAL A 199 -2.84 12.42 21.03
CA VAL A 199 -1.84 11.59 20.35
C VAL A 199 -1.01 12.34 19.30
N PRO A 200 -1.57 13.21 18.43
CA PRO A 200 -0.76 13.91 17.45
C PRO A 200 0.02 15.09 18.07
N LEU A 201 -0.29 15.52 19.30
CA LEU A 201 0.40 16.63 19.99
C LEU A 201 1.48 16.16 21.00
N SER A 202 1.49 14.88 21.37
CA SER A 202 2.47 14.28 22.29
C SER A 202 3.74 13.84 21.57
#